data_AF-A0A7V0NEI2-F1
#
_entry.id   AF-A0A7V0NEI2-F1
#
_cell.length_a   1.000
_cell.length_b   1.000
_cell.length_c   1.000
_cell.angle_alpha   90.00
_cell.angle_beta   90.00
_cell.angle_gamma   90.00
#
_symmetry.space_group_name_H-M   'P 1'
#
loop_
_entity.id
_entity.type
_entity.pdbx_description
1 polymer ?
#
loop_
_entity_poly.entity_id
_entity_poly.type
_entity_poly.pdbx_seq_one_letter_code
_entity_poly.pdbx_strand_id
1 'polypeptide(L)'
;MKYIQDTINELTKKAQERKIDFSVITCFIDRPEDSPQRVIHKIIEDIGLDKIRKYIWKIIIDELQKEKHKFYEKYKPKYILGDKGKKEWSQLFEEPTKSNYLEFLKRFKELRGDFKKLQEDMREIIKREIVSDSALADRYLELILFKDEKEADISWDILAGYISKKDIQRKEIIFLNSIVEILRRVGFKHLYVFVDEFEDIGKLSSVKKTNYLLTLTTLINRERHWSVIISLPRDVLEEVIKKEPPLYDRLTSMRIDIPPLDLQKGKRLIINYLNIARDKPSDSILPFSEESIKKMIEISKGNYRSFLLLAYNSIEIAVKLGRKEITREIVEKAKEIRG
;
A
#
# COMPACT_ATOMS: atom_id res chain seq x y z
N MET A 1 -8.34 5.58 -8.30
CA MET A 1 -7.99 4.70 -7.16
C MET A 1 -7.41 5.45 -5.95
N LYS A 2 -6.48 6.40 -6.12
CA LYS A 2 -5.86 7.17 -5.03
C LYS A 2 -6.83 7.81 -4.01
N TYR A 3 -7.94 8.41 -4.47
CA TYR A 3 -8.98 8.93 -3.58
C TYR A 3 -9.58 7.87 -2.63
N ILE A 4 -9.73 6.63 -3.09
CA ILE A 4 -10.24 5.52 -2.27
C ILE A 4 -9.21 5.16 -1.20
N GLN A 5 -7.93 5.10 -1.58
CA GLN A 5 -6.82 4.90 -0.66
C GLN A 5 -6.82 5.98 0.45
N ASP A 6 -6.89 7.25 0.07
CA ASP A 6 -6.91 8.39 0.99
C ASP A 6 -8.11 8.31 1.96
N THR A 7 -9.28 7.94 1.42
CA THR A 7 -10.51 7.75 2.22
C THR A 7 -10.34 6.62 3.24
N ILE A 8 -9.78 5.48 2.85
CA ILE A 8 -9.54 4.35 3.77
C ILE A 8 -8.52 4.71 4.83
N ASN A 9 -7.46 5.46 4.47
CA ASN A 9 -6.48 5.95 5.42
C ASN A 9 -7.10 6.90 6.45
N GLU A 10 -7.96 7.82 6.01
CA GLU A 10 -8.69 8.72 6.90
C GLU A 10 -9.65 7.96 7.83
N LEU A 11 -10.38 6.98 7.29
CA LEU A 11 -11.26 6.12 8.08
C LEU A 11 -10.48 5.30 9.12
N THR A 12 -9.30 4.81 8.77
CA THR A 12 -8.42 4.08 9.70
C THR A 12 -8.01 4.97 10.86
N LYS A 13 -7.59 6.20 10.58
CA LYS A 13 -7.24 7.18 11.63
C LYS A 13 -8.42 7.49 12.54
N LYS A 14 -9.60 7.76 11.97
CA LYS A 14 -10.84 8.02 12.73
C LYS A 14 -11.26 6.81 13.57
N ALA A 15 -11.09 5.59 13.06
CA ALA A 15 -11.39 4.37 13.79
C ALA A 15 -10.48 4.21 15.01
N GLN A 16 -9.18 4.46 14.85
CA GLN A 16 -8.21 4.44 15.95
C GLN A 16 -8.58 5.46 17.04
N GLU A 17 -8.91 6.69 16.67
CA GLU A 17 -9.36 7.75 17.60
C GLU A 17 -10.62 7.33 18.37
N ARG A 18 -11.53 6.60 17.71
CA ARG A 18 -12.79 6.12 18.29
C ARG A 18 -12.68 4.75 18.96
N LYS A 19 -11.48 4.17 19.06
CA LYS A 19 -11.24 2.80 19.55
C LYS A 19 -12.10 1.75 18.86
N ILE A 20 -12.46 2.01 17.60
CA ILE A 20 -13.13 1.04 16.75
C ILE A 20 -12.07 0.06 16.28
N ASP A 21 -12.41 -1.22 16.32
CA ASP A 21 -11.51 -2.31 15.99
C ASP A 21 -11.32 -2.45 14.46
N PHE A 22 -10.72 -1.42 13.86
CA PHE A 22 -10.45 -1.28 12.43
C PHE A 22 -9.07 -0.64 12.24
N SER A 23 -8.13 -1.42 11.71
CA SER A 23 -6.75 -1.01 11.44
C SER A 23 -6.29 -1.70 10.16
N VAL A 24 -6.04 -0.94 9.11
CA VAL A 24 -5.67 -1.48 7.80
C VAL A 24 -4.49 -0.70 7.23
N ILE A 25 -3.76 -1.35 6.33
CA ILE A 25 -2.76 -0.69 5.50
C ILE A 25 -3.25 -0.70 4.07
N THR A 26 -3.02 0.41 3.36
CA THR A 26 -3.30 0.52 1.94
C THR A 26 -2.02 0.75 1.16
N CYS A 27 -1.86 0.05 0.05
CA CYS A 27 -0.78 0.25 -0.91
C CYS A 27 -1.34 0.64 -2.27
N PHE A 28 -0.71 1.61 -2.96
CA PHE A 28 -1.12 2.00 -4.31
C PHE A 28 -0.03 1.73 -5.35
N ILE A 29 -0.44 1.12 -6.46
CA ILE A 29 0.40 0.75 -7.58
C ILE A 29 -0.22 1.36 -8.83
N ASP A 30 0.41 2.39 -9.39
CA ASP A 30 -0.10 3.14 -10.53
C ASP A 30 -0.07 2.32 -11.83
N ARG A 31 1.03 1.60 -12.06
CA ARG A 31 1.19 0.64 -13.17
C ARG A 31 1.77 -0.66 -12.65
N PRO A 32 1.14 -1.81 -12.91
CA PRO A 32 1.80 -3.09 -12.71
C PRO A 32 2.97 -3.18 -13.67
N GLU A 33 4.16 -3.36 -13.14
CA GLU A 33 5.35 -3.53 -13.97
C GLU A 33 5.44 -4.96 -14.49
N ASP A 34 6.54 -5.30 -15.17
CA ASP A 34 6.69 -6.56 -15.89
C ASP A 34 6.86 -7.80 -15.01
N SER A 35 6.77 -7.66 -13.69
CA SER A 35 7.00 -8.77 -12.76
C SER A 35 6.26 -8.61 -11.41
N PRO A 36 5.80 -9.73 -10.80
CA PRO A 36 5.20 -9.71 -9.46
C PRO A 36 6.15 -9.25 -8.36
N GLN A 37 7.47 -9.44 -8.51
CA GLN A 37 8.45 -8.88 -7.56
C GLN A 37 8.30 -7.38 -7.41
N ARG A 38 8.04 -6.67 -8.50
CA ARG A 38 7.91 -5.21 -8.50
C ARG A 38 6.63 -4.76 -7.80
N VAL A 39 5.57 -5.57 -7.84
CA VAL A 39 4.37 -5.35 -7.01
C VAL A 39 4.73 -5.44 -5.53
N ILE A 40 5.45 -6.49 -5.12
CA ILE A 40 5.88 -6.66 -3.72
C ILE A 40 6.86 -5.55 -3.31
N HIS A 41 7.74 -5.13 -4.21
CA HIS A 41 8.64 -3.99 -4.01
C HIS A 41 7.85 -2.72 -3.70
N LYS A 42 6.89 -2.36 -4.56
CA LYS A 42 6.03 -1.18 -4.34
C LYS A 42 5.23 -1.25 -3.03
N ILE A 43 4.74 -2.44 -2.66
CA ILE A 43 4.07 -2.63 -1.36
C ILE A 43 5.00 -2.24 -0.21
N ILE A 44 6.24 -2.71 -0.22
CA ILE A 44 7.19 -2.42 0.85
C ILE A 44 7.67 -0.97 0.80
N GLU A 45 7.86 -0.37 -0.38
CA GLU A 45 8.17 1.05 -0.54
C GLU A 45 7.08 1.92 0.09
N ASP A 46 5.81 1.62 -0.20
CA ASP A 46 4.67 2.41 0.29
C ASP A 46 4.46 2.22 1.81
N ILE A 47 4.70 1.02 2.34
CA ILE A 47 4.74 0.80 3.81
C ILE A 47 5.89 1.59 4.43
N GLY A 48 7.06 1.53 3.81
CA GLY A 48 8.31 2.11 4.28
C GLY A 48 9.15 1.09 5.05
N LEU A 49 10.38 0.88 4.61
CA LEU A 49 11.30 -0.12 5.16
C LEU A 49 11.62 0.11 6.64
N ASP A 50 11.77 1.36 7.07
CA ASP A 50 11.96 1.72 8.48
C ASP A 50 10.77 1.28 9.35
N LYS A 51 9.53 1.41 8.85
CA LYS A 51 8.36 0.92 9.57
C LYS A 51 8.40 -0.59 9.72
N ILE A 52 8.79 -1.31 8.67
CA ILE A 52 8.93 -2.78 8.73
C ILE A 52 9.97 -3.19 9.77
N ARG A 53 11.13 -2.51 9.82
CA ARG A 53 12.14 -2.76 10.87
C ARG A 53 11.56 -2.56 12.26
N LYS A 54 10.85 -1.45 12.48
CA LYS A 54 10.19 -1.15 13.75
C LYS A 54 9.13 -2.20 14.10
N TYR A 55 8.40 -2.71 13.11
CA TYR A 55 7.40 -3.76 13.32
C TYR A 55 8.03 -5.11 13.67
N ILE A 56 9.08 -5.53 12.94
CA ILE A 56 9.85 -6.74 13.26
C ILE A 56 10.44 -6.61 14.67
N TRP A 57 11.07 -5.47 14.99
CA TRP A 57 11.61 -5.21 16.31
C TRP A 57 10.56 -5.31 17.40
N LYS A 58 9.37 -4.72 17.18
CA LYS A 58 8.25 -4.80 18.13
C LYS A 58 7.88 -6.25 18.43
N ILE A 59 7.79 -7.10 17.41
CA ILE A 59 7.49 -8.53 17.58
C ILE A 59 8.58 -9.21 18.42
N ILE A 60 9.86 -8.95 18.10
CA ILE A 60 11.01 -9.52 18.81
C ILE A 60 11.01 -9.10 20.27
N ILE A 61 10.90 -7.79 20.55
CA ILE A 61 11.02 -7.26 21.90
C ILE A 61 9.84 -7.67 22.79
N ASP A 62 8.63 -7.79 22.23
CA ASP A 62 7.46 -8.26 22.96
C ASP A 62 7.62 -9.75 23.36
N GLU A 63 8.21 -10.60 22.51
CA GLU A 63 8.55 -11.98 22.87
C GLU A 63 9.68 -12.06 23.91
N LEU A 64 10.76 -11.29 23.75
CA LEU A 64 11.85 -11.24 24.73
C LEU A 64 11.36 -10.72 26.10
N GLN A 65 10.40 -9.79 26.11
CA GLN A 65 9.84 -9.24 27.34
C GLN A 65 9.01 -10.27 28.12
N LYS A 66 8.33 -11.21 27.45
CA LYS A 66 7.62 -12.31 28.15
C LYS A 66 8.57 -13.12 29.03
N GLU A 67 9.83 -13.23 28.62
CA GLU A 67 10.89 -13.92 29.36
C GLU A 67 11.83 -12.97 30.12
N LYS A 68 11.41 -11.71 30.40
CA LYS A 68 12.24 -10.69 31.08
C LYS A 68 12.91 -11.19 32.36
N HIS A 69 12.21 -12.00 33.14
CA HIS A 69 12.71 -12.57 34.40
C HIS A 69 13.88 -13.57 34.21
N LYS A 70 13.97 -14.23 33.05
CA LYS A 70 15.07 -15.12 32.66
C LYS A 70 16.11 -14.44 31.79
N PHE A 71 15.80 -13.28 31.22
CA PHE A 71 16.65 -12.57 30.27
C PHE A 71 18.06 -12.29 30.82
N TYR A 72 18.16 -11.68 32.02
CA TYR A 72 19.47 -11.41 32.63
C TYR A 72 20.29 -12.70 32.81
N GLU A 73 19.71 -13.74 33.41
CA GLU A 73 20.40 -15.01 33.64
C GLU A 73 20.85 -15.69 32.34
N LYS A 74 20.08 -15.52 31.27
CA LYS A 74 20.34 -16.11 29.96
C LYS A 74 21.50 -15.43 29.22
N TYR A 75 21.63 -14.11 29.32
CA TYR A 75 22.56 -13.31 28.51
C TYR A 75 23.66 -12.57 29.29
N LYS A 76 23.68 -12.68 30.62
CA LYS A 76 24.70 -12.02 31.45
C LYS A 76 26.12 -12.42 31.04
N PRO A 77 27.10 -11.51 31.20
CA PRO A 77 28.50 -11.86 31.03
C PRO A 77 28.92 -12.96 32.04
N LYS A 78 29.96 -13.72 31.69
CA LYS A 78 30.51 -14.79 32.55
C LYS A 78 31.05 -14.28 33.89
N TYR A 79 31.24 -12.96 34.05
CA TYR A 79 31.70 -12.31 35.27
C TYR A 79 30.53 -11.65 36.01
N ILE A 80 30.54 -11.73 37.34
CA ILE A 80 29.45 -11.19 38.18
C ILE A 80 29.43 -9.67 38.10
N LEU A 81 28.36 -9.10 37.55
CA LEU A 81 28.03 -7.68 37.67
C LEU A 81 27.50 -7.40 39.08
N GLY A 82 27.95 -6.30 39.69
CA GLY A 82 27.36 -5.79 40.94
C GLY A 82 25.92 -5.31 40.74
N ASP A 83 25.22 -4.95 41.83
CA ASP A 83 23.79 -4.61 41.79
C ASP A 83 23.41 -3.46 40.84
N LYS A 84 24.34 -2.52 40.59
CA LYS A 84 24.15 -1.47 39.56
C LYS A 84 23.94 -2.06 38.16
N GLY A 85 24.68 -3.10 37.79
CA GLY A 85 24.54 -3.76 36.50
C GLY A 85 23.17 -4.41 36.36
N LYS A 86 22.66 -5.12 37.37
CA LYS A 86 21.32 -5.73 37.32
C LYS A 86 20.19 -4.71 37.08
N LYS A 87 20.33 -3.51 37.65
CA LYS A 87 19.38 -2.41 37.45
C LYS A 87 19.41 -1.91 36.00
N GLU A 88 20.59 -1.71 35.42
CA GLU A 88 20.75 -1.28 34.03
C GLU A 88 20.22 -2.32 33.02
N TRP A 89 20.38 -3.61 33.29
CA TRP A 89 19.77 -4.68 32.48
C TRP A 89 18.24 -4.63 32.50
N SER A 90 17.63 -4.24 33.61
CA SER A 90 16.17 -4.14 33.73
C SER A 90 15.59 -2.96 32.91
N GLN A 91 16.39 -1.91 32.73
CA GLN A 91 16.06 -0.71 31.95
C GLN A 91 16.07 -0.94 30.44
N LEU A 92 16.65 -2.04 29.94
CA LEU A 92 16.59 -2.40 28.52
C LEU A 92 15.15 -2.55 28.02
N PHE A 93 14.22 -2.94 28.90
CA PHE A 93 12.80 -3.11 28.60
C PHE A 93 11.94 -1.90 29.02
N GLU A 94 12.57 -0.75 29.28
CA GLU A 94 11.89 0.51 29.60
C GLU A 94 12.00 1.47 28.41
N GLU A 95 11.04 2.40 28.28
CA GLU A 95 11.09 3.42 27.24
C GLU A 95 12.16 4.48 27.56
N PRO A 96 12.87 5.02 26.54
CA PRO A 96 12.72 4.78 25.10
C PRO A 96 13.52 3.58 24.55
N THR A 97 14.31 2.90 25.39
CA THR A 97 15.20 1.82 24.96
C THR A 97 14.44 0.63 24.38
N LYS A 98 13.30 0.28 24.97
CA LYS A 98 12.45 -0.81 24.47
C LYS A 98 12.02 -0.60 23.02
N SER A 99 11.54 0.59 22.67
CA SER A 99 11.01 0.85 21.32
C SER A 99 12.07 1.13 20.27
N ASN A 100 13.28 1.52 20.68
CA ASN A 100 14.40 1.81 19.77
C ASN A 100 15.41 0.66 19.73
N TYR A 101 15.34 -0.16 18.67
CA TYR A 101 16.23 -1.30 18.48
C TYR A 101 17.72 -0.93 18.47
N LEU A 102 18.11 0.21 17.89
CA LEU A 102 19.51 0.65 17.85
C LEU A 102 20.02 0.95 19.26
N GLU A 103 19.23 1.67 20.05
CA GLU A 103 19.57 1.99 21.44
C GLU A 103 19.59 0.73 22.31
N PHE A 104 18.63 -0.18 22.13
CA PHE A 104 18.62 -1.47 22.82
C PHE A 104 19.90 -2.26 22.54
N LEU A 105 20.25 -2.46 21.25
CA LEU A 105 21.42 -3.23 20.85
C LEU A 105 22.73 -2.55 21.29
N LYS A 106 22.78 -1.21 21.30
CA LYS A 106 23.91 -0.44 21.82
C LYS A 106 24.09 -0.69 23.32
N ARG A 107 23.05 -0.48 24.13
CA ARG A 107 23.09 -0.71 25.58
C ARG A 107 23.39 -2.15 25.94
N PHE A 108 22.79 -3.11 25.22
CA PHE A 108 23.06 -4.53 25.43
C PHE A 108 24.55 -4.87 25.24
N LYS A 109 25.21 -4.26 24.23
CA LYS A 109 26.65 -4.41 24.01
C LYS A 109 27.48 -3.72 25.08
N GLU A 110 27.10 -2.53 25.53
CA GLU A 110 27.75 -1.80 26.63
C GLU A 110 27.71 -2.61 27.94
N LEU A 111 26.60 -3.30 28.19
CA LEU A 111 26.39 -4.23 29.30
C LEU A 111 27.13 -5.58 29.14
N ARG A 112 27.89 -5.74 28.04
CA ARG A 112 28.65 -6.95 27.69
C ARG A 112 27.79 -8.21 27.65
N GLY A 113 26.54 -8.08 27.19
CA GLY A 113 25.65 -9.21 27.00
C GLY A 113 26.16 -10.17 25.92
N ASP A 114 25.77 -11.44 26.01
CA ASP A 114 26.08 -12.44 24.99
C ASP A 114 25.30 -12.16 23.69
N PHE A 115 25.93 -11.39 22.80
CA PHE A 115 25.32 -10.94 21.56
C PHE A 115 25.03 -12.08 20.59
N LYS A 116 25.89 -13.09 20.55
CA LYS A 116 25.70 -14.25 19.68
C LYS A 116 24.44 -15.01 20.08
N LYS A 117 24.27 -15.24 21.39
CA LYS A 117 23.08 -15.89 21.92
C LYS A 117 21.81 -15.05 21.70
N LEU A 118 21.89 -13.74 21.88
CA LEU A 118 20.78 -12.84 21.57
C LEU A 118 20.38 -12.93 20.09
N GLN A 119 21.35 -12.93 19.17
CA GLN A 119 21.09 -13.08 17.74
C GLN A 119 20.41 -14.42 17.41
N GLU A 120 20.88 -15.52 17.99
CA GLU A 120 20.26 -16.84 17.84
C GLU A 120 18.81 -16.85 18.33
N ASP A 121 18.54 -16.27 19.50
CA ASP A 121 17.18 -16.19 20.04
C ASP A 121 16.27 -15.25 19.22
N MET A 122 16.78 -14.11 18.76
CA MET A 122 16.05 -13.22 17.84
C MET A 122 15.70 -13.93 16.54
N ARG A 123 16.63 -14.72 15.99
CA ARG A 123 16.41 -15.52 14.78
C ARG A 123 15.29 -16.53 14.97
N GLU A 124 15.30 -17.27 16.08
CA GLU A 124 14.27 -18.26 16.37
C GLU A 124 12.91 -17.62 16.65
N ILE A 125 12.87 -16.42 17.26
CA ILE A 125 11.65 -15.63 17.39
C ILE A 125 11.12 -15.24 15.99
N ILE A 126 11.95 -14.72 15.10
CA ILE A 126 11.53 -14.40 13.72
C ILE A 126 10.98 -15.66 13.02
N LYS A 127 11.66 -16.80 13.18
CA LYS A 127 11.21 -18.07 12.57
C LYS A 127 9.86 -18.54 13.06
N ARG A 128 9.62 -18.38 14.37
CA ARG A 128 8.39 -18.83 15.03
C ARG A 128 7.23 -17.88 14.79
N GLU A 129 7.47 -16.57 14.87
CA GLU A 129 6.42 -15.57 14.88
C GLU A 129 6.11 -14.96 13.52
N ILE A 130 7.09 -14.95 12.59
CA ILE A 130 6.99 -14.26 11.30
C ILE A 130 7.08 -15.24 10.13
N VAL A 131 8.17 -16.00 10.02
CA VAL A 131 8.39 -16.86 8.84
C VAL A 131 9.31 -18.05 9.10
N SER A 132 8.83 -19.26 8.83
CA SER A 132 9.62 -20.49 9.06
C SER A 132 10.81 -20.67 8.11
N ASP A 133 10.82 -19.97 6.97
CA ASP A 133 11.93 -19.97 6.02
C ASP A 133 13.18 -19.34 6.64
N SER A 134 14.22 -20.16 6.81
CA SER A 134 15.44 -19.76 7.49
C SER A 134 16.20 -18.66 6.76
N ALA A 135 16.24 -18.69 5.42
CA ALA A 135 16.94 -17.69 4.64
C ALA A 135 16.28 -16.32 4.78
N LEU A 136 14.95 -16.25 4.74
CA LEU A 136 14.24 -15.00 4.95
C LEU A 136 14.32 -14.51 6.40
N ALA A 137 14.28 -15.42 7.39
CA ALA A 137 14.49 -15.05 8.78
C ALA A 137 15.87 -14.43 9.02
N ASP A 138 16.91 -14.97 8.38
CA ASP A 138 18.27 -14.42 8.41
C ASP A 138 18.31 -13.00 7.81
N ARG A 139 17.60 -12.74 6.70
CA ARG A 139 17.47 -11.40 6.13
C ARG A 139 16.76 -10.41 7.05
N TYR A 140 15.68 -10.83 7.70
CA TYR A 140 15.00 -9.98 8.68
C TYR A 140 15.88 -9.67 9.89
N LEU A 141 16.66 -10.64 10.34
CA LEU A 141 17.63 -10.42 11.41
C LEU A 141 18.71 -9.43 10.96
N GLU A 142 19.29 -9.61 9.78
CA GLU A 142 20.24 -8.68 9.18
C GLU A 142 19.68 -7.25 9.17
N LEU A 143 18.43 -7.05 8.71
CA LEU A 143 17.79 -5.73 8.69
C LEU A 143 17.72 -5.02 10.05
N ILE A 144 17.66 -5.76 11.15
CA ILE A 144 17.63 -5.20 12.52
C ILE A 144 19.04 -4.96 13.04
N LEU A 145 20.01 -5.78 12.64
CA LEU A 145 21.39 -5.70 13.12
C LEU A 145 22.26 -4.70 12.35
N PHE A 146 21.92 -4.38 11.10
CA PHE A 146 22.65 -3.42 10.28
C PHE A 146 22.60 -2.02 10.91
N LYS A 147 23.78 -1.42 11.09
CA LYS A 147 24.03 -0.35 12.07
C LYS A 147 24.10 1.07 11.48
N ASP A 148 24.06 1.22 10.16
CA ASP A 148 24.25 2.51 9.50
C ASP A 148 22.99 2.97 8.76
N GLU A 149 22.42 4.09 9.21
CA GLU A 149 21.27 4.79 8.61
C GLU A 149 21.57 5.35 7.21
N LYS A 150 22.82 5.27 6.72
CA LYS A 150 23.26 5.92 5.48
C LYS A 150 23.05 5.11 4.20
N GLU A 151 22.60 3.86 4.28
CA GLU A 151 22.42 3.01 3.10
C GLU A 151 21.03 2.35 3.09
N ALA A 152 20.01 3.17 2.80
CA ALA A 152 18.67 2.66 2.46
C ALA A 152 18.73 1.68 1.26
N ASP A 153 19.69 1.85 0.34
CA ASP A 153 19.90 1.00 -0.83
C ASP A 153 20.34 -0.43 -0.47
N ILE A 154 21.24 -0.61 0.51
CA ILE A 154 21.68 -1.96 0.96
C ILE A 154 20.52 -2.75 1.58
N SER A 155 19.59 -2.04 2.19
CA SER A 155 18.49 -2.63 2.96
C SER A 155 17.47 -3.31 2.04
N TRP A 156 17.30 -2.78 0.83
CA TRP A 156 16.53 -3.43 -0.23
C TRP A 156 17.29 -4.57 -0.88
N ASP A 157 18.58 -4.42 -1.13
CA ASP A 157 19.39 -5.52 -1.68
C ASP A 157 19.40 -6.75 -0.77
N ILE A 158 19.34 -6.55 0.55
CA ILE A 158 19.19 -7.63 1.55
C ILE A 158 17.88 -8.41 1.33
N LEU A 159 16.76 -7.72 1.09
CA LEU A 159 15.45 -8.32 0.85
C LEU A 159 15.30 -8.85 -0.58
N ALA A 160 15.74 -8.10 -1.58
CA ALA A 160 15.72 -8.46 -2.99
C ALA A 160 16.63 -9.66 -3.28
N GLY A 161 17.74 -9.79 -2.56
CA GLY A 161 18.63 -10.95 -2.60
C GLY A 161 17.97 -12.25 -2.13
N TYR A 162 16.86 -12.19 -1.37
CA TYR A 162 16.07 -13.38 -1.03
C TYR A 162 15.40 -13.95 -2.29
N ILE A 163 14.78 -13.09 -3.11
CA ILE A 163 14.06 -13.44 -4.35
C ILE A 163 15.09 -13.70 -5.46
N SER A 164 15.87 -14.77 -5.32
CA SER A 164 16.85 -15.20 -6.32
C SER A 164 16.19 -15.76 -7.58
N LYS A 165 16.96 -15.90 -8.67
CA LYS A 165 16.47 -16.39 -9.99
C LYS A 165 15.86 -17.80 -9.98
N LYS A 166 16.07 -18.60 -8.92
CA LYS A 166 15.51 -19.95 -8.76
C LYS A 166 14.32 -19.91 -7.79
N ASP A 167 13.22 -20.56 -8.15
CA ASP A 167 11.97 -20.64 -7.37
C ASP A 167 11.37 -19.29 -6.98
N ILE A 168 11.51 -18.30 -7.87
CA ILE A 168 11.01 -16.93 -7.75
C ILE A 168 9.59 -16.90 -7.15
N GLN A 169 8.65 -17.61 -7.78
CA GLN A 169 7.24 -17.57 -7.39
C GLN A 169 7.01 -18.01 -5.95
N ARG A 170 7.66 -19.11 -5.54
CA ARG A 170 7.53 -19.64 -4.17
C ARG A 170 8.08 -18.63 -3.15
N LYS A 171 9.22 -18.03 -3.44
CA LYS A 171 9.86 -17.05 -2.55
C LYS A 171 9.08 -15.75 -2.47
N GLU A 172 8.54 -15.25 -3.58
CA GLU A 172 7.64 -14.09 -3.60
C GLU A 172 6.43 -14.29 -2.69
N ILE A 173 5.82 -15.49 -2.76
CA ILE A 173 4.70 -15.85 -1.90
C ILE A 173 5.12 -15.86 -0.43
N ILE A 174 6.19 -16.60 -0.08
CA ILE A 174 6.67 -16.67 1.32
C ILE A 174 6.97 -15.26 1.86
N PHE A 175 7.57 -14.42 1.02
CA PHE A 175 7.93 -13.07 1.39
C PHE A 175 6.70 -12.20 1.64
N LEU A 176 5.74 -12.13 0.69
CA LEU A 176 4.51 -11.37 0.90
C LEU A 176 3.75 -11.85 2.15
N ASN A 177 3.63 -13.17 2.33
CA ASN A 177 2.97 -13.76 3.48
C ASN A 177 3.63 -13.32 4.79
N SER A 178 4.96 -13.27 4.84
CA SER A 178 5.69 -12.78 6.01
C SER A 178 5.46 -11.29 6.27
N ILE A 179 5.32 -10.46 5.24
CA ILE A 179 4.96 -9.04 5.39
C ILE A 179 3.56 -8.92 5.99
N VAL A 180 2.58 -9.66 5.45
CA VAL A 180 1.21 -9.69 5.97
C VAL A 180 1.20 -10.16 7.44
N GLU A 181 1.99 -11.17 7.78
CA GLU A 181 2.13 -11.66 9.15
C GLU A 181 2.75 -10.62 10.09
N ILE A 182 3.80 -9.91 9.66
CA ILE A 182 4.38 -8.79 10.43
C ILE A 182 3.30 -7.75 10.75
N LEU A 183 2.54 -7.33 9.73
CA LEU A 183 1.46 -6.36 9.90
C LEU A 183 0.40 -6.84 10.88
N ARG A 184 0.02 -8.12 10.78
CA ARG A 184 -0.96 -8.76 11.68
C ARG A 184 -0.49 -8.76 13.13
N ARG A 185 0.77 -9.10 13.37
CA ARG A 185 1.35 -9.17 14.71
C ARG A 185 1.46 -7.81 15.38
N VAL A 186 1.62 -6.73 14.61
CA VAL A 186 1.63 -5.37 15.17
C VAL A 186 0.24 -4.73 15.29
N GLY A 187 -0.81 -5.43 14.86
CA GLY A 187 -2.21 -5.05 15.08
C GLY A 187 -2.96 -4.55 13.85
N PHE A 188 -2.38 -4.61 12.65
CA PHE A 188 -3.14 -4.38 11.42
C PHE A 188 -3.94 -5.63 11.06
N LYS A 189 -5.19 -5.44 10.66
CA LYS A 189 -6.09 -6.55 10.34
C LYS A 189 -6.02 -6.97 8.88
N HIS A 190 -5.72 -6.03 8.00
CA HIS A 190 -5.82 -6.24 6.56
C HIS A 190 -4.89 -5.34 5.77
N LEU A 191 -4.36 -5.87 4.67
CA LEU A 191 -3.60 -5.14 3.65
C LEU A 191 -4.43 -4.99 2.37
N TYR A 192 -4.77 -3.76 1.98
CA TYR A 192 -5.41 -3.48 0.69
C TYR A 192 -4.38 -3.01 -0.33
N VAL A 193 -4.31 -3.67 -1.49
CA VAL A 193 -3.42 -3.30 -2.59
C VAL A 193 -4.27 -2.82 -3.76
N PHE A 194 -4.15 -1.54 -4.09
CA PHE A 194 -4.83 -0.90 -5.21
C PHE A 194 -3.91 -0.89 -6.42
N VAL A 195 -4.34 -1.52 -7.51
CA VAL A 195 -3.60 -1.57 -8.77
C VAL A 195 -4.40 -0.81 -9.82
N ASP A 196 -3.85 0.29 -10.31
CA ASP A 196 -4.38 1.04 -11.45
C ASP A 196 -3.71 0.60 -12.76
N GLU A 197 -4.26 1.06 -13.89
CA GLU A 197 -3.76 0.80 -15.25
C GLU A 197 -3.35 -0.66 -15.50
N PHE A 198 -4.15 -1.61 -15.00
CA PHE A 198 -3.80 -3.03 -15.04
C PHE A 198 -3.77 -3.61 -16.45
N GLU A 199 -4.32 -2.90 -17.43
CA GLU A 199 -4.20 -3.20 -18.85
C GLU A 199 -2.78 -3.27 -19.38
N ASP A 200 -1.81 -2.66 -18.69
CA ASP A 200 -0.40 -2.69 -19.09
C ASP A 200 0.20 -4.11 -19.07
N ILE A 201 -0.41 -5.06 -18.35
CA ILE A 201 -0.05 -6.49 -18.46
C ILE A 201 -0.21 -7.04 -19.88
N GLY A 202 -1.07 -6.42 -20.70
CA GLY A 202 -1.29 -6.79 -22.09
C GLY A 202 -0.04 -6.57 -22.96
N LYS A 203 0.87 -5.68 -22.54
CA LYS A 203 2.13 -5.37 -23.22
C LYS A 203 3.23 -6.41 -22.94
N LEU A 204 3.03 -7.30 -21.97
CA LEU A 204 4.00 -8.32 -21.62
C LEU A 204 4.04 -9.45 -22.65
N SER A 205 5.21 -10.07 -22.82
CA SER A 205 5.31 -11.30 -23.62
C SER A 205 4.45 -12.41 -23.02
N SER A 206 3.94 -13.33 -23.85
CA SER A 206 3.01 -14.38 -23.41
C SER A 206 3.51 -15.15 -22.19
N VAL A 207 4.80 -15.52 -22.17
CA VAL A 207 5.42 -16.23 -21.04
C VAL A 207 5.45 -15.38 -19.76
N LYS A 208 5.87 -14.11 -19.87
CA LYS A 208 5.90 -13.20 -18.70
C LYS A 208 4.49 -12.95 -18.16
N LYS A 209 3.54 -12.75 -19.06
CA LYS A 209 2.13 -12.54 -18.73
C LYS A 209 1.54 -13.73 -17.97
N THR A 210 1.66 -14.95 -18.49
CA THR A 210 1.17 -16.15 -17.80
C THR A 210 1.83 -16.33 -16.44
N ASN A 211 3.15 -16.14 -16.34
CA ASN A 211 3.86 -16.21 -15.05
C ASN A 211 3.36 -15.15 -14.05
N TYR A 212 3.14 -13.92 -14.52
CA TYR A 212 2.62 -12.83 -13.69
C TYR A 212 1.22 -13.16 -13.16
N LEU A 213 0.31 -13.57 -14.04
CA LEU A 213 -1.08 -13.86 -13.69
C LEU A 213 -1.20 -15.08 -12.77
N LEU A 214 -0.40 -16.13 -13.00
CA LEU A 214 -0.32 -17.30 -12.11
C LEU A 214 0.18 -16.93 -10.72
N THR A 215 1.21 -16.08 -10.65
CA THR A 215 1.77 -15.62 -9.38
C THR A 215 0.74 -14.79 -8.62
N LEU A 216 0.11 -13.81 -9.28
CA LEU A 216 -0.94 -12.99 -8.68
C LEU A 216 -2.10 -13.84 -8.16
N THR A 217 -2.55 -14.82 -8.97
CA THR A 217 -3.59 -15.79 -8.56
C THR A 217 -3.18 -16.55 -7.32
N THR A 218 -1.93 -17.01 -7.26
CA THR A 218 -1.42 -17.77 -6.11
C THR A 218 -1.33 -16.91 -4.85
N LEU A 219 -0.89 -15.65 -4.98
CA LEU A 219 -0.86 -14.70 -3.88
C LEU A 219 -2.28 -14.43 -3.36
N ILE A 220 -3.25 -14.20 -4.25
CA ILE A 220 -4.65 -13.94 -3.88
C ILE A 220 -5.25 -15.16 -3.16
N ASN A 221 -4.94 -16.37 -3.62
CA ASN A 221 -5.49 -17.59 -3.04
C ASN A 221 -4.91 -17.96 -1.67
N ARG A 222 -3.64 -17.63 -1.40
CA ARG A 222 -2.95 -18.11 -0.21
C ARG A 222 -3.15 -17.24 1.02
N GLU A 223 -3.37 -15.94 0.85
CA GLU A 223 -3.46 -15.01 1.97
C GLU A 223 -4.87 -14.47 2.18
N ARG A 224 -5.40 -14.66 3.40
CA ARG A 224 -6.75 -14.18 3.77
C ARG A 224 -6.77 -12.75 4.30
N HIS A 225 -5.61 -12.22 4.67
CA HIS A 225 -5.47 -10.90 5.32
C HIS A 225 -4.95 -9.83 4.34
N TRP A 226 -5.09 -10.08 3.05
CA TRP A 226 -4.86 -9.07 2.03
C TRP A 226 -5.96 -9.10 0.96
N SER A 227 -6.14 -8.00 0.24
CA SER A 227 -7.05 -7.92 -0.89
C SER A 227 -6.47 -7.02 -1.96
N VAL A 228 -6.64 -7.45 -3.21
CA VAL A 228 -6.22 -6.69 -4.39
C VAL A 228 -7.46 -6.07 -5.02
N ILE A 229 -7.45 -4.76 -5.21
CA ILE A 229 -8.46 -4.03 -5.97
C ILE A 229 -7.80 -3.59 -7.26
N ILE A 230 -8.37 -3.98 -8.39
CA ILE A 230 -7.82 -3.69 -9.71
C ILE A 230 -8.75 -2.77 -10.48
N SER A 231 -8.18 -1.72 -11.07
CA SER A 231 -8.83 -0.87 -12.05
C SER A 231 -8.31 -1.24 -13.43
N LEU A 232 -9.24 -1.56 -14.34
CA LEU A 232 -8.93 -1.87 -15.73
C LEU A 232 -10.12 -1.55 -16.66
N PRO A 233 -9.86 -1.26 -17.94
CA PRO A 233 -10.86 -1.24 -19.00
C PRO A 233 -11.59 -2.58 -19.17
N ARG A 234 -12.86 -2.51 -19.58
CA ARG A 234 -13.73 -3.69 -19.74
C ARG A 234 -13.26 -4.63 -20.85
N ASP A 235 -12.81 -4.08 -21.97
CA ASP A 235 -12.23 -4.81 -23.10
C ASP A 235 -11.04 -5.66 -22.64
N VAL A 236 -10.16 -5.12 -21.81
CA VAL A 236 -9.01 -5.86 -21.26
C VAL A 236 -9.47 -7.00 -20.37
N LEU A 237 -10.48 -6.79 -19.52
CA LEU A 237 -11.04 -7.86 -18.69
C LEU A 237 -11.55 -9.02 -19.55
N GLU A 238 -12.32 -8.73 -20.61
CA GLU A 238 -12.97 -9.75 -21.44
C GLU A 238 -12.03 -10.39 -22.47
N GLU A 239 -11.05 -9.67 -23.01
CA GLU A 239 -10.18 -10.15 -24.09
C GLU A 239 -8.85 -10.72 -23.60
N VAL A 240 -8.36 -10.24 -22.44
CA VAL A 240 -7.06 -10.62 -21.88
C VAL A 240 -7.23 -11.49 -20.64
N ILE A 241 -7.95 -11.02 -19.63
CA ILE A 241 -8.03 -11.72 -18.34
C ILE A 241 -8.90 -12.97 -18.42
N LYS A 242 -9.99 -12.93 -19.17
CA LYS A 242 -10.90 -14.08 -19.38
C LYS A 242 -10.22 -15.34 -19.93
N LYS A 243 -9.09 -15.17 -20.63
CA LYS A 243 -8.27 -16.29 -21.14
C LYS A 243 -7.49 -17.02 -20.04
N GLU A 244 -7.47 -16.48 -18.82
CA GLU A 244 -6.89 -17.07 -17.62
C GLU A 244 -8.00 -17.29 -16.57
N PRO A 245 -8.83 -18.35 -16.71
CA PRO A 245 -10.04 -18.54 -15.91
C PRO A 245 -9.83 -18.43 -14.39
N PRO A 246 -8.76 -19.00 -13.80
CA PRO A 246 -8.54 -18.90 -12.36
C PRO A 246 -8.40 -17.46 -11.85
N LEU A 247 -7.78 -16.58 -12.64
CA LEU A 247 -7.64 -15.18 -12.25
C LEU A 247 -8.93 -14.41 -12.52
N TYR A 248 -9.56 -14.65 -13.68
CA TYR A 248 -10.83 -14.02 -14.04
C TYR A 248 -11.89 -14.23 -12.96
N ASP A 249 -12.09 -15.47 -12.51
CA ASP A 249 -13.06 -15.80 -11.46
C ASP A 249 -12.75 -15.08 -10.14
N ARG A 250 -11.47 -14.89 -9.81
CA ARG A 250 -11.05 -14.19 -8.59
C ARG A 250 -11.27 -12.70 -8.67
N LEU A 251 -10.87 -12.08 -9.79
CA LEU A 251 -11.04 -10.63 -9.99
C LEU A 251 -12.50 -10.23 -10.18
N THR A 252 -13.33 -11.13 -10.71
CA THR A 252 -14.76 -10.87 -10.94
C THR A 252 -15.66 -11.27 -9.78
N SER A 253 -15.12 -11.86 -8.71
CA SER A 253 -15.87 -12.19 -7.49
C SER A 253 -16.61 -10.99 -6.90
N MET A 254 -16.04 -9.79 -7.02
CA MET A 254 -16.68 -8.52 -6.70
C MET A 254 -16.33 -7.49 -7.78
N ARG A 255 -17.21 -7.33 -8.77
CA ARG A 255 -17.05 -6.39 -9.87
C ARG A 255 -17.87 -5.13 -9.64
N ILE A 256 -17.22 -3.98 -9.77
CA ILE A 256 -17.87 -2.66 -9.75
C ILE A 256 -17.71 -2.05 -11.14
N ASP A 257 -18.80 -1.96 -11.88
CA ASP A 257 -18.83 -1.27 -13.17
C ASP A 257 -19.00 0.22 -12.97
N ILE A 258 -18.10 1.02 -13.57
CA ILE A 258 -18.24 2.48 -13.63
C ILE A 258 -18.87 2.82 -14.99
N PRO A 259 -20.20 3.04 -15.06
CA PRO A 259 -20.85 3.35 -16.33
C PRO A 259 -20.44 4.75 -16.83
N PRO A 260 -20.52 4.99 -18.15
CA PRO A 260 -20.39 6.32 -18.72
C PRO A 260 -21.31 7.34 -18.04
N LEU A 261 -20.90 8.61 -18.06
CA LEU A 261 -21.67 9.71 -17.50
C LEU A 261 -23.04 9.82 -18.20
N ASP A 262 -24.10 9.81 -17.41
CA ASP A 262 -25.46 10.14 -17.84
C ASP A 262 -25.82 11.60 -17.48
N LEU A 263 -26.98 12.08 -17.92
CA LEU A 263 -27.40 13.47 -17.70
C LEU A 263 -27.50 13.81 -16.20
N GLN A 264 -28.01 12.90 -15.37
CA GLN A 264 -28.19 13.14 -13.95
C GLN A 264 -26.83 13.24 -13.24
N LYS A 265 -25.91 12.31 -13.54
CA LYS A 265 -24.54 12.35 -13.04
C LYS A 265 -23.78 13.57 -13.56
N GLY A 266 -23.99 13.97 -14.81
CA GLY A 266 -23.40 15.17 -15.39
C GLY A 266 -23.83 16.45 -14.68
N LYS A 267 -25.13 16.62 -14.42
CA LYS A 267 -25.66 17.75 -13.63
C LYS A 267 -25.02 17.78 -12.24
N ARG A 268 -25.00 16.64 -11.55
CA ARG A 268 -24.40 16.53 -10.21
C ARG A 268 -22.90 16.82 -10.21
N LEU A 269 -22.19 16.38 -11.25
CA LEU A 269 -20.76 16.64 -11.40
C LEU A 269 -20.48 18.13 -11.64
N ILE A 270 -21.30 18.82 -12.43
CA ILE A 270 -21.21 20.28 -12.61
C ILE A 270 -21.50 21.02 -11.31
N ILE A 271 -22.55 20.63 -10.59
CA ILE A 271 -22.89 21.23 -9.28
C ILE A 271 -21.69 21.11 -8.33
N ASN A 272 -21.14 19.91 -8.19
CA ASN A 272 -19.97 19.65 -7.35
C ASN A 272 -18.77 20.48 -7.80
N TYR A 273 -18.51 20.54 -9.10
CA TYR A 273 -17.41 21.30 -9.68
C TYR A 273 -17.52 22.81 -9.40
N LEU A 274 -18.72 23.38 -9.55
CA LEU A 274 -18.97 24.80 -9.25
C LEU A 274 -18.89 25.10 -7.76
N ASN A 275 -19.35 24.19 -6.91
CA ASN A 275 -19.30 24.35 -5.46
C ASN A 275 -17.88 24.32 -4.89
N ILE A 276 -16.86 23.93 -5.66
CA ILE A 276 -15.45 24.10 -5.29
C ILE A 276 -15.08 25.59 -5.21
N ALA A 277 -15.71 26.44 -6.03
CA ALA A 277 -15.36 27.86 -6.16
C ALA A 277 -16.42 28.83 -5.61
N ARG A 278 -17.63 28.35 -5.27
CA ARG A 278 -18.70 29.19 -4.73
C ARG A 278 -18.48 29.47 -3.24
N ASP A 279 -18.72 30.71 -2.83
CA ASP A 279 -18.72 31.11 -1.42
C ASP A 279 -19.77 30.35 -0.60
N LYS A 280 -20.90 30.02 -1.22
CA LYS A 280 -22.00 29.26 -0.63
C LYS A 280 -22.38 28.11 -1.56
N PRO A 281 -22.33 26.84 -1.08
CA PRO A 281 -22.79 25.70 -1.85
C PRO A 281 -24.23 25.87 -2.32
N SER A 282 -24.51 25.47 -3.56
CA SER A 282 -25.83 25.52 -4.17
C SER A 282 -26.04 24.30 -5.07
N ASP A 283 -27.27 23.82 -5.18
CA ASP A 283 -27.67 22.76 -6.11
C ASP A 283 -27.94 23.28 -7.54
N SER A 284 -27.64 24.55 -7.79
CA SER A 284 -27.80 25.15 -9.12
C SER A 284 -26.70 24.70 -10.08
N ILE A 285 -27.09 24.36 -11.31
CA ILE A 285 -26.16 24.13 -12.43
C ILE A 285 -25.67 25.44 -13.08
N LEU A 286 -26.24 26.60 -12.71
CA LEU A 286 -25.84 27.88 -13.28
C LEU A 286 -24.35 28.15 -13.05
N PRO A 287 -23.60 28.55 -14.10
CA PRO A 287 -24.08 29.18 -15.34
C PRO A 287 -24.41 28.21 -16.50
N PHE A 288 -24.37 26.89 -16.32
CA PHE A 288 -24.65 25.93 -17.38
C PHE A 288 -26.15 25.74 -17.61
N SER A 289 -26.55 25.69 -18.89
CA SER A 289 -27.89 25.24 -19.28
C SER A 289 -27.95 23.71 -19.37
N GLU A 290 -29.15 23.12 -19.26
CA GLU A 290 -29.29 21.66 -19.41
C GLU A 290 -28.83 21.16 -20.78
N GLU A 291 -29.10 21.92 -21.84
CA GLU A 291 -28.68 21.61 -23.21
C GLU A 291 -27.16 21.65 -23.38
N SER A 292 -26.48 22.55 -22.67
CA SER A 292 -25.01 22.58 -22.64
C SER A 292 -24.44 21.29 -22.02
N ILE A 293 -25.03 20.82 -20.91
CA ILE A 293 -24.60 19.60 -20.22
C ILE A 293 -24.85 18.37 -21.10
N LYS A 294 -26.02 18.26 -21.73
CA LYS A 294 -26.30 17.18 -22.71
C LYS A 294 -25.25 17.16 -23.81
N LYS A 295 -24.91 18.33 -24.35
CA LYS A 295 -23.91 18.44 -25.40
C LYS A 295 -22.51 18.06 -24.91
N MET A 296 -22.15 18.44 -23.70
CA MET A 296 -20.87 18.07 -23.09
C MET A 296 -20.74 16.55 -22.92
N ILE A 297 -21.83 15.85 -22.56
CA ILE A 297 -21.88 14.39 -22.46
C ILE A 297 -21.65 13.74 -23.82
N GLU A 298 -22.30 14.26 -24.86
CA GLU A 298 -22.14 13.77 -26.23
C GLU A 298 -20.69 13.91 -26.71
N ILE A 299 -20.08 15.10 -26.52
CA ILE A 299 -18.69 15.37 -26.94
C ILE A 299 -17.68 14.57 -26.12
N SER A 300 -17.92 14.40 -24.83
CA SER A 300 -17.04 13.60 -23.95
C SER A 300 -17.24 12.10 -24.11
N LYS A 301 -18.28 11.66 -24.84
CA LYS A 301 -18.72 10.26 -24.91
C LYS A 301 -18.89 9.63 -23.52
N GLY A 302 -19.37 10.43 -22.56
CA GLY A 302 -19.56 10.03 -21.17
C GLY A 302 -18.27 9.88 -20.34
N ASN A 303 -17.11 10.31 -20.84
CA ASN A 303 -15.85 10.30 -20.08
C ASN A 303 -15.79 11.46 -19.08
N TYR A 304 -15.67 11.15 -17.79
CA TYR A 304 -15.69 12.13 -16.69
C TYR A 304 -14.60 13.20 -16.81
N ARG A 305 -13.36 12.81 -17.13
CA ARG A 305 -12.22 13.74 -17.27
C ARG A 305 -12.42 14.71 -18.43
N SER A 306 -12.80 14.18 -19.59
CA SER A 306 -13.06 14.98 -20.79
C SER A 306 -14.26 15.91 -20.60
N PHE A 307 -15.29 15.46 -19.85
CA PHE A 307 -16.45 16.27 -19.49
C PHE A 307 -16.07 17.47 -18.60
N LEU A 308 -15.26 17.26 -17.56
CA LEU A 308 -14.80 18.33 -16.68
C LEU A 308 -13.85 19.31 -17.38
N LEU A 309 -12.96 18.81 -18.22
CA LEU A 309 -12.10 19.67 -19.04
C LEU A 309 -12.94 20.56 -19.97
N LEU A 310 -13.99 19.99 -20.57
CA LEU A 310 -14.90 20.75 -21.42
C LEU A 310 -15.71 21.77 -20.59
N ALA A 311 -16.06 21.45 -19.34
CA ALA A 311 -16.71 22.38 -18.43
C ALA A 311 -15.82 23.61 -18.18
N TYR A 312 -14.56 23.37 -17.81
CA TYR A 312 -13.55 24.40 -17.62
C TYR A 312 -13.38 25.28 -18.87
N ASN A 313 -13.15 24.66 -20.03
CA ASN A 313 -12.99 25.41 -21.30
C ASN A 313 -14.25 26.21 -21.65
N SER A 314 -15.44 25.70 -21.34
CA SER A 314 -16.70 26.40 -21.60
C SER A 314 -16.86 27.64 -20.71
N ILE A 315 -16.42 27.57 -19.45
CA ILE A 315 -16.38 28.73 -18.54
C ILE A 315 -15.42 29.78 -19.10
N GLU A 316 -14.20 29.37 -19.48
CA GLU A 316 -13.18 30.26 -20.06
C GLU A 316 -13.68 30.99 -21.31
N ILE A 317 -14.33 30.27 -22.23
CA ILE A 317 -14.92 30.89 -23.43
C ILE A 317 -16.07 31.83 -23.05
N ALA A 318 -16.96 31.43 -22.14
CA ALA A 318 -18.08 32.27 -21.73
C ALA A 318 -17.59 33.60 -21.15
N VAL A 319 -16.55 33.56 -20.31
CA VAL A 319 -15.90 34.75 -19.75
C VAL A 319 -15.29 35.61 -20.85
N LYS A 320 -14.51 35.02 -21.78
CA LYS A 320 -13.91 35.75 -22.91
C LYS A 320 -14.95 36.43 -23.81
N LEU A 321 -16.12 35.81 -23.97
CA LEU A 321 -17.23 36.34 -24.77
C LEU A 321 -18.21 37.23 -23.98
N GLY A 322 -17.97 37.45 -22.68
CA GLY A 322 -18.86 38.23 -21.82
C GLY A 322 -20.25 37.62 -21.64
N ARG A 323 -20.39 36.29 -21.77
CA ARG A 323 -21.66 35.57 -21.66
C ARG A 323 -21.88 35.08 -20.24
N LYS A 324 -23.08 35.33 -19.69
CA LYS A 324 -23.48 34.89 -18.34
C LYS A 324 -23.99 33.46 -18.28
N GLU A 325 -24.46 32.94 -19.40
CA GLU A 325 -24.99 31.58 -19.52
C GLU A 325 -24.13 30.78 -20.50
N ILE A 326 -23.80 29.55 -20.12
CA ILE A 326 -23.08 28.59 -20.95
C ILE A 326 -24.12 27.77 -21.71
N THR A 327 -24.25 28.09 -22.99
CA THR A 327 -25.16 27.43 -23.93
C THR A 327 -24.44 26.35 -24.74
N ARG A 328 -25.20 25.60 -25.54
CA ARG A 328 -24.67 24.60 -26.48
C ARG A 328 -23.59 25.18 -27.42
N GLU A 329 -23.78 26.41 -27.89
CA GLU A 329 -22.84 27.07 -28.81
C GLU A 329 -21.48 27.35 -28.16
N ILE A 330 -21.47 27.74 -26.88
CA ILE A 330 -20.25 27.96 -26.12
C ILE A 330 -19.48 26.64 -25.95
N VAL A 331 -20.21 25.56 -25.64
CA VAL A 331 -19.61 24.22 -25.52
C VAL A 331 -18.99 23.75 -26.84
N GLU A 332 -19.64 24.00 -27.98
CA GLU A 332 -19.08 23.67 -29.30
C GLU A 332 -17.80 24.46 -29.59
N LYS A 333 -17.76 25.75 -29.27
CA LYS A 333 -16.53 26.55 -29.37
C LYS A 333 -15.44 26.04 -28.41
N ALA A 334 -15.82 25.61 -27.21
CA ALA A 334 -14.89 25.12 -26.19
C ALA A 334 -14.23 23.80 -26.57
N LYS A 335 -14.86 23.02 -27.46
CA LYS A 335 -14.29 21.81 -28.04
C LYS A 335 -13.04 22.08 -28.88
N GLU A 336 -12.98 23.23 -29.57
CA GLU A 336 -11.87 23.60 -30.47
C GLU A 336 -10.58 23.97 -29.72
N ILE A 337 -10.68 24.26 -28.42
CA ILE A 337 -9.53 24.56 -27.55
C ILE A 337 -8.78 23.28 -27.13
N ARG A 338 -9.19 22.08 -27.58
CA ARG A 338 -8.42 20.84 -27.35
C ARG A 338 -7.04 20.92 -28.02
N GLY A 339 -6.04 21.40 -27.28
CA GLY A 339 -4.63 21.14 -27.50
C GLY A 339 -4.27 19.70 -27.15
#